data_AF-A0A3T0L2W0-F1
#
_entry.id   AF-A0A3T0L2W0-F1
#
_cell.length_a   1.000
_cell.length_b   1.000
_cell.length_c   1.000
_cell.angle_alpha   90.00
_cell.angle_beta   90.00
_cell.angle_gamma   90.00
#
_symmetry.space_group_name_H-M   'P 1'
#
loop_
_entity.id
_entity.type
_entity.pdbx_description
1 polymer ?
#
loop_
_entity_poly.entity_id
_entity_poly.type
_entity_poly.pdbx_seq_one_letter_code
_entity_poly.pdbx_strand_id
1 'polypeptide(L)'
;MYKKDFDKLPEIPNYCVFFGNNFYLQEYENKILKKFKNENILKLYFDEYNFDTAKTHLSESSLFGGKNVLIIKHNKIPPNIDKLVKSVKESYLFFFYYGNKKPEVFGKNFVRFFEPNTRDIIEVINSYAKDLNIEITHEAKMYLANSVEAMFLKTELEKLANYSSKISLDDVKKLVFEYREESFEELFMLILNGKEFYENLNYFLETNDFKRIIPALIKYIKDLYMYNLYIKKTGASTLEGLLGYRLPIHINNQRVNLAIKFKEKDYYELLNFLLNKELEMRSSERNKEAVFWEVISYLKIFSSF
;
A
#
# COMPACT_ATOMS: atom_id res chain seq x y z
N MET A 1 15.27 7.94 -13.38
CA MET A 1 16.19 7.68 -12.24
C MET A 1 15.43 6.97 -11.13
N TYR A 2 16.14 6.39 -10.16
CA TYR A 2 15.54 5.82 -8.95
C TYR A 2 15.49 6.84 -7.82
N LYS A 3 14.73 6.52 -6.76
CA LYS A 3 14.60 7.33 -5.54
C LYS A 3 15.95 7.86 -5.03
N LYS A 4 16.93 6.97 -4.86
CA LYS A 4 18.27 7.31 -4.33
C LYS A 4 19.06 8.27 -5.22
N ASP A 5 18.86 8.19 -6.53
CA ASP A 5 19.53 9.09 -7.47
C ASP A 5 18.94 10.49 -7.36
N PHE A 6 17.61 10.58 -7.29
CA PHE A 6 16.89 11.84 -7.12
C PHE A 6 17.24 12.52 -5.79
N ASP A 7 17.30 11.76 -4.69
CA ASP A 7 17.65 12.26 -3.36
C ASP A 7 19.07 12.85 -3.28
N LYS A 8 19.96 12.45 -4.19
CA LYS A 8 21.35 12.93 -4.26
C LYS A 8 21.55 14.10 -5.22
N LEU A 9 20.52 14.53 -5.94
CA LEU A 9 20.65 15.63 -6.88
C LEU A 9 20.98 16.92 -6.11
N PRO A 10 21.99 17.69 -6.56
CA PRO A 10 22.32 18.97 -5.94
C PRO A 10 21.17 19.97 -6.11
N GLU A 11 20.48 19.92 -7.24
CA GLU A 11 19.31 20.74 -7.55
C GLU A 11 18.19 19.88 -8.14
N ILE A 12 16.95 20.22 -7.78
CA ILE A 12 15.77 19.55 -8.31
C ILE A 12 15.49 20.11 -9.71
N PRO A 13 15.25 19.25 -10.72
CA PRO A 13 14.93 19.72 -12.07
C PRO A 13 13.62 20.51 -12.09
N ASN A 14 13.56 21.52 -12.95
CA ASN A 14 12.38 22.38 -13.10
C ASN A 14 11.13 21.59 -13.51
N TYR A 15 11.28 20.43 -14.14
CA TYR A 15 10.17 19.53 -14.36
C TYR A 15 10.56 18.10 -14.03
N CYS A 16 9.65 17.34 -13.43
CA CYS A 16 9.87 15.92 -13.12
C CYS A 16 8.56 15.15 -13.06
N VAL A 17 8.58 13.90 -13.52
CA VAL A 17 7.48 12.96 -13.29
C VAL A 17 7.86 11.91 -12.25
N PHE A 18 6.99 11.71 -11.27
CA PHE A 18 7.09 10.67 -10.25
C PHE A 18 6.01 9.62 -10.52
N PHE A 19 6.37 8.33 -10.51
CA PHE A 19 5.42 7.23 -10.74
C PHE A 19 5.88 5.93 -10.05
N GLY A 20 4.97 4.96 -9.87
CA GLY A 20 5.26 3.67 -9.25
C GLY A 20 4.55 3.51 -7.90
N ASN A 21 5.27 3.10 -6.85
CA ASN A 21 4.68 2.85 -5.54
C ASN A 21 3.96 4.08 -4.94
N ASN A 22 2.70 3.88 -4.52
CA ASN A 22 1.80 4.93 -4.07
C ASN A 22 2.25 5.62 -2.77
N PHE A 23 2.83 4.87 -1.84
CA PHE A 23 3.34 5.43 -0.58
C PHE A 23 4.43 6.46 -0.87
N TYR A 24 5.39 6.13 -1.73
CA TYR A 24 6.41 7.10 -2.11
C TYR A 24 5.87 8.28 -2.93
N LEU A 25 4.83 8.09 -3.75
CA LEU A 25 4.21 9.23 -4.43
C LEU A 25 3.68 10.26 -3.43
N GLN A 26 2.99 9.82 -2.38
CA GLN A 26 2.51 10.70 -1.32
C GLN A 26 3.66 11.34 -0.55
N GLU A 27 4.70 10.58 -0.21
CA GLU A 27 5.86 11.10 0.51
C GLU A 27 6.61 12.19 -0.25
N TYR A 28 6.83 11.98 -1.55
CA TYR A 28 7.53 12.96 -2.36
C TYR A 28 6.66 14.17 -2.69
N GLU A 29 5.35 14.01 -2.81
CA GLU A 29 4.41 15.14 -2.88
C GLU A 29 4.55 16.02 -1.64
N ASN A 30 4.51 15.42 -0.44
CA ASN A 30 4.68 16.14 0.82
C ASN A 30 6.05 16.83 0.93
N LYS A 31 7.13 16.16 0.51
CA LYS A 31 8.48 16.75 0.49
C LYS A 31 8.57 17.95 -0.43
N ILE A 32 7.99 17.86 -1.63
CA ILE A 32 7.94 18.97 -2.59
C ILE A 32 7.13 20.14 -2.00
N LEU A 33 5.95 19.87 -1.43
CA LEU A 33 5.14 20.90 -0.77
C LEU A 33 5.89 21.59 0.37
N LYS A 34 6.60 20.82 1.22
CA LYS A 34 7.40 21.37 2.32
C LYS A 34 8.56 22.24 1.81
N LYS A 35 9.19 21.84 0.70
CA LYS A 35 10.31 22.57 0.09
C LYS A 35 9.87 23.89 -0.54
N PHE A 36 8.72 23.90 -1.23
CA PHE A 36 8.20 25.07 -1.95
C PHE A 36 7.10 25.80 -1.16
N LYS A 37 7.03 25.62 0.17
CA LYS A 37 5.93 26.13 1.02
C LYS A 37 5.68 27.65 0.95
N ASN A 38 6.70 28.43 0.58
CA ASN A 38 6.64 29.89 0.49
C ASN A 38 6.49 30.39 -0.96
N GLU A 39 6.29 29.46 -1.91
CA GLU A 39 6.23 29.73 -3.34
C GLU A 39 4.77 29.64 -3.83
N ASN A 40 4.51 30.10 -5.05
CA ASN A 40 3.15 30.11 -5.60
C ASN A 40 2.77 28.73 -6.14
N ILE A 41 2.17 27.89 -5.29
CA ILE A 41 1.81 26.51 -5.62
C ILE A 41 0.38 26.44 -6.18
N LEU A 42 0.24 25.92 -7.41
CA LEU A 42 -1.02 25.47 -7.98
C LEU A 42 -1.07 23.94 -8.00
N LYS A 43 -2.17 23.37 -7.51
CA LYS A 43 -2.45 21.94 -7.52
C LYS A 43 -3.61 21.66 -8.45
N LEU A 44 -3.44 20.70 -9.35
CA LEU A 44 -4.49 20.24 -10.26
C LEU A 44 -4.61 18.71 -10.15
N TYR A 45 -5.68 18.24 -9.54
CA TYR A 45 -5.85 16.83 -9.23
C TYR A 45 -6.94 16.17 -10.09
N PHE A 46 -6.58 15.10 -10.77
CA PHE A 46 -7.47 14.27 -11.58
C PHE A 46 -8.32 15.12 -12.53
N ASP A 47 -9.64 15.16 -12.32
CA ASP A 47 -10.60 15.85 -13.17
C ASP A 47 -10.51 17.38 -13.07
N GLU A 48 -9.81 17.93 -12.08
CA GLU A 48 -9.51 19.36 -11.97
C GLU A 48 -8.48 19.84 -13.00
N TYR A 49 -7.82 18.91 -13.70
CA TYR A 49 -6.81 19.28 -14.69
C TYR A 49 -7.41 20.13 -15.82
N ASN A 50 -6.94 21.37 -15.92
CA ASN A 50 -7.19 22.25 -17.04
C ASN A 50 -5.86 22.72 -17.64
N PHE A 51 -5.69 22.50 -18.95
CA PHE A 51 -4.45 22.84 -19.66
C PHE A 51 -4.17 24.35 -19.67
N ASP A 52 -5.18 25.17 -19.91
CA ASP A 52 -5.01 26.62 -20.01
C ASP A 52 -4.64 27.22 -18.65
N THR A 53 -5.32 26.80 -17.58
CA THR A 53 -4.97 27.19 -16.20
C THR A 53 -3.53 26.80 -15.85
N ALA A 54 -3.14 25.55 -16.15
CA ALA A 54 -1.79 25.06 -15.91
C ALA A 54 -0.73 25.87 -16.66
N LYS A 55 -0.99 26.15 -17.94
CA LYS A 55 -0.06 26.89 -18.81
C LYS A 55 0.09 28.34 -18.37
N THR A 56 -1.02 29.01 -18.02
CA THR A 56 -1.01 30.38 -17.52
C THR A 56 -0.18 30.48 -16.25
N HIS A 57 -0.42 29.59 -15.27
CA HIS A 57 0.35 29.55 -14.03
C HIS A 57 1.85 29.35 -14.26
N LEU A 58 2.25 28.48 -15.20
CA LEU A 58 3.67 28.28 -15.51
C LEU A 58 4.32 29.46 -16.23
N SER A 59 3.55 30.25 -16.99
CA SER A 59 4.05 31.29 -17.88
C SER A 59 4.07 32.69 -17.27
N GLU A 60 3.19 32.94 -16.29
CA GLU A 60 3.12 34.23 -15.60
C GLU A 60 4.29 34.43 -14.65
N SER A 61 4.74 35.68 -14.49
CA SER A 61 5.63 36.05 -13.39
C SER A 61 4.85 36.01 -12.09
N SER A 62 5.42 35.47 -11.01
CA SER A 62 4.76 35.49 -9.71
C SER A 62 4.51 36.93 -9.25
N LEU A 63 3.26 37.22 -8.90
CA LEU A 63 2.83 38.54 -8.39
C LEU A 63 3.52 38.93 -7.07
N PHE A 64 4.09 37.96 -6.36
CA PHE A 64 4.77 38.14 -5.08
C PHE A 64 6.29 37.92 -5.15
N GLY A 65 6.86 37.88 -6.37
CA GLY A 65 8.31 37.72 -6.58
C GLY A 65 8.87 36.32 -6.30
N GLY A 66 8.00 35.33 -6.07
CA GLY A 66 8.39 33.92 -5.94
C GLY A 66 8.45 33.16 -7.26
N LYS A 67 8.65 31.85 -7.21
CA LYS A 67 8.55 30.95 -8.35
C LYS A 67 7.17 30.30 -8.40
N ASN A 68 6.64 30.09 -9.60
CA ASN A 68 5.40 29.34 -9.77
C ASN A 68 5.70 27.84 -9.78
N VAL A 69 4.96 27.09 -8.97
CA VAL A 69 5.11 25.64 -8.84
C VAL A 69 3.78 24.99 -9.19
N LEU A 70 3.76 24.18 -10.25
CA LEU A 70 2.61 23.42 -10.67
C LEU A 70 2.77 21.96 -10.22
N ILE A 71 1.77 21.46 -9.49
CA ILE A 71 1.68 20.06 -9.09
C ILE A 71 0.47 19.45 -9.79
N ILE A 72 0.71 18.43 -10.60
CA ILE A 72 -0.35 17.65 -11.26
C ILE A 72 -0.39 16.28 -10.62
N LYS A 73 -1.59 15.80 -10.27
CA LYS A 73 -1.82 14.42 -9.84
C LYS A 73 -2.83 13.76 -10.74
N HIS A 74 -2.49 12.64 -11.36
CA HIS A 74 -3.42 11.96 -12.26
C HIS A 74 -3.08 10.49 -12.46
N ASN A 75 -4.09 9.66 -12.68
CA ASN A 75 -3.97 8.25 -13.10
C ASN A 75 -3.71 8.06 -14.62
N LYS A 76 -3.86 9.11 -15.42
CA LYS A 76 -3.65 9.13 -16.88
C LYS A 76 -2.68 10.24 -17.24
N ILE A 77 -2.06 10.15 -18.40
CA ILE A 77 -1.21 11.23 -18.91
C ILE A 77 -2.16 12.32 -19.44
N PRO A 78 -2.19 13.53 -18.86
CA PRO A 78 -3.10 14.57 -19.31
C PRO A 78 -2.76 15.01 -20.75
N PRO A 79 -3.76 15.44 -21.54
CA PRO A 79 -3.53 15.93 -22.89
C PRO A 79 -2.63 17.18 -22.85
N ASN A 80 -1.82 17.39 -23.90
CA ASN A 80 -0.93 18.56 -24.04
C ASN A 80 0.15 18.72 -22.95
N ILE A 81 0.45 17.66 -22.17
CA ILE A 81 1.51 17.70 -21.15
C ILE A 81 2.89 18.07 -21.75
N ASP A 82 3.13 17.77 -23.03
CA ASP A 82 4.34 18.16 -23.76
C ASP A 82 4.48 19.66 -23.98
N LYS A 83 3.36 20.35 -24.19
CA LYS A 83 3.34 21.81 -24.27
C LYS A 83 3.63 22.40 -22.89
N LEU A 84 3.12 21.80 -21.81
CA LEU A 84 3.41 22.24 -20.44
C LEU A 84 4.90 22.10 -20.12
N VAL A 85 5.50 20.93 -20.37
CA VAL A 85 6.95 20.72 -20.14
C VAL A 85 7.80 21.75 -20.90
N LYS A 86 7.44 22.09 -22.14
CA LYS A 86 8.14 23.12 -22.93
C LYS A 86 7.94 24.56 -22.41
N SER A 87 6.83 24.83 -21.70
CA SER A 87 6.57 26.14 -21.10
C SER A 87 7.29 26.38 -19.78
N VAL A 88 7.89 25.34 -19.20
CA VAL A 88 8.66 25.47 -17.96
C VAL A 88 9.95 26.24 -18.23
N LYS A 89 10.01 27.49 -17.77
CA LYS A 89 11.22 28.31 -17.73
C LYS A 89 11.76 28.37 -16.29
N GLU A 90 11.48 29.46 -15.58
CA GLU A 90 11.91 29.66 -14.18
C GLU A 90 10.95 29.01 -13.17
N SER A 91 9.79 28.54 -13.64
CA SER A 91 8.75 27.83 -12.89
C SER A 91 9.10 26.34 -12.70
N TYR A 92 8.33 25.65 -11.86
CA TYR A 92 8.44 24.21 -11.63
C TYR A 92 7.18 23.44 -12.03
N LEU A 93 7.34 22.23 -12.57
CA LEU A 93 6.26 21.28 -12.88
C LEU A 93 6.57 19.90 -12.28
N PHE A 94 5.78 19.48 -11.31
CA PHE A 94 5.88 18.14 -10.73
C PHE A 94 4.63 17.34 -11.06
N PHE A 95 4.81 16.22 -11.77
CA PHE A 95 3.70 15.34 -12.15
C PHE A 95 3.75 14.04 -11.34
N PHE A 96 2.80 13.86 -10.43
CA PHE A 96 2.58 12.63 -9.67
C PHE A 96 1.62 11.72 -10.43
N TYR A 97 2.20 10.80 -11.17
CA TYR A 97 1.49 9.91 -12.08
C TYR A 97 1.20 8.56 -11.43
N TYR A 98 -0.09 8.25 -11.26
CA TYR A 98 -0.60 7.01 -10.65
C TYR A 98 -0.83 5.89 -11.68
N GLY A 99 -0.28 6.02 -12.88
CA GLY A 99 -0.24 4.93 -13.85
C GLY A 99 1.12 4.26 -13.93
N ASN A 100 1.23 3.25 -14.79
CA ASN A 100 2.34 2.29 -14.75
C ASN A 100 3.45 2.55 -15.77
N LYS A 101 3.21 3.40 -16.79
CA LYS A 101 4.15 3.64 -17.89
C LYS A 101 4.76 5.04 -17.81
N LYS A 102 6.09 5.13 -17.84
CA LYS A 102 6.81 6.41 -17.90
C LYS A 102 6.31 7.26 -19.07
N PRO A 103 5.85 8.51 -18.85
CA PRO A 103 5.58 9.43 -19.94
C PRO A 103 6.90 9.81 -20.66
N GLU A 104 6.95 9.64 -21.97
CA GLU A 104 8.20 9.81 -22.75
C GLU A 104 8.69 11.26 -22.75
N VAL A 105 7.75 12.20 -22.78
CA VAL A 105 7.94 13.65 -22.78
C VAL A 105 8.84 14.19 -21.66
N PHE A 106 8.91 13.52 -20.51
CA PHE A 106 9.79 13.94 -19.40
C PHE A 106 11.25 13.51 -19.59
N GLY A 107 11.58 12.75 -20.65
CA GLY A 107 12.94 12.36 -20.99
C GLY A 107 13.65 11.66 -19.83
N LYS A 108 14.75 12.28 -19.36
CA LYS A 108 15.57 11.83 -18.21
C LYS A 108 15.01 12.29 -16.86
N ASN A 109 14.11 13.27 -16.82
CA ASN A 109 13.57 13.87 -15.58
C ASN A 109 12.38 13.07 -15.08
N PHE A 110 12.66 11.86 -14.60
CA PHE A 110 11.65 10.98 -14.02
C PHE A 110 12.19 10.27 -12.81
N VAL A 111 11.34 9.98 -11.84
CA VAL A 111 11.62 9.11 -10.70
C VAL A 111 10.64 7.95 -10.71
N ARG A 112 11.16 6.73 -10.76
CA ARG A 112 10.36 5.51 -10.59
C ARG A 112 10.51 5.00 -9.15
N PHE A 113 9.39 4.90 -8.45
CA PHE A 113 9.32 4.34 -7.11
C PHE A 113 9.01 2.84 -7.15
N PHE A 114 9.71 2.10 -6.30
CA PHE A 114 9.50 0.69 -6.05
C PHE A 114 8.97 0.50 -4.64
N GLU A 115 8.51 -0.71 -4.34
CA GLU A 115 8.13 -1.10 -2.99
C GLU A 115 9.28 -0.81 -2.01
N PRO A 116 9.04 -0.10 -0.90
CA PRO A 116 10.04 0.09 0.14
C PRO A 116 10.42 -1.25 0.77
N ASN A 117 11.71 -1.51 0.97
CA ASN A 117 12.13 -2.61 1.84
C ASN A 117 12.08 -2.18 3.31
N THR A 118 12.25 -3.13 4.25
CA THR A 118 12.22 -2.87 5.69
C THR A 118 13.18 -1.76 6.12
N ARG A 119 14.38 -1.69 5.52
CA ARG A 119 15.35 -0.62 5.84
C ARG A 119 14.83 0.75 5.40
N ASP A 120 14.27 0.84 4.20
CA ASP A 120 13.68 2.09 3.71
C ASP A 120 12.49 2.52 4.58
N ILE A 121 11.68 1.58 5.07
CA ILE A 121 10.59 1.86 6.02
C ILE A 121 11.13 2.38 7.35
N ILE A 122 12.19 1.80 7.90
CA ILE A 122 12.80 2.28 9.13
C ILE A 122 13.36 3.69 8.97
N GLU A 123 13.96 4.01 7.81
CA GLU A 123 14.41 5.37 7.50
C GLU A 123 13.24 6.37 7.47
N VAL A 124 12.09 5.98 6.91
CA VAL A 124 10.85 6.77 6.95
C VAL A 124 10.39 6.97 8.39
N ILE A 125 10.30 5.90 9.19
CA ILE A 125 9.87 5.98 10.59
C ILE A 125 10.79 6.94 11.37
N ASN A 126 12.11 6.87 11.16
CA ASN A 126 13.05 7.81 11.78
C ASN A 126 12.80 9.26 11.37
N SER A 127 12.49 9.51 10.09
CA SER A 127 12.16 10.84 9.60
C SER A 127 10.89 11.39 10.24
N TYR A 128 9.83 10.58 10.34
CA TYR A 128 8.58 10.99 10.98
C TYR A 128 8.76 11.17 12.50
N ALA A 129 9.47 10.28 13.17
CA ALA A 129 9.76 10.38 14.60
C ALA A 129 10.49 11.70 14.92
N LYS A 130 11.44 12.09 14.06
CA LYS A 130 12.12 13.39 14.16
C LYS A 130 11.17 14.57 13.94
N ASP A 131 10.30 14.51 12.93
CA ASP A 131 9.32 15.57 12.66
C ASP A 131 8.28 15.70 13.79
N LEU A 132 7.93 14.59 14.46
CA LEU A 132 7.02 14.52 15.61
C LEU A 132 7.69 14.72 16.97
N ASN A 133 9.02 14.88 17.00
CA ASN A 133 9.82 15.00 18.21
C ASN A 133 9.62 13.85 19.23
N ILE A 134 9.62 12.61 18.74
CA ILE A 134 9.51 11.39 19.56
C ILE A 134 10.73 10.48 19.40
N GLU A 135 11.07 9.78 20.47
CA GLU A 135 12.07 8.72 20.51
C GLU A 135 11.38 7.36 20.46
N ILE A 136 11.81 6.49 19.54
CA ILE A 136 11.23 5.15 19.36
C ILE A 136 12.36 4.12 19.47
N THR A 137 12.16 3.05 20.24
CA THR A 137 13.17 1.99 20.36
C THR A 137 13.38 1.25 19.04
N HIS A 138 14.51 0.55 18.90
CA HIS A 138 14.81 -0.16 17.66
C HIS A 138 13.83 -1.30 17.40
N GLU A 139 13.46 -2.05 18.45
CA GLU A 139 12.52 -3.16 18.39
C GLU A 139 11.12 -2.67 17.98
N ALA A 140 10.68 -1.52 18.51
CA ALA A 140 9.42 -0.88 18.13
C ALA A 140 9.42 -0.47 16.64
N LYS A 141 10.52 0.09 16.13
CA LYS A 141 10.66 0.43 14.70
C LYS A 141 10.60 -0.82 13.82
N MET A 142 11.30 -1.88 14.22
CA MET A 142 11.27 -3.16 13.51
C MET A 142 9.86 -3.74 13.48
N TYR A 143 9.14 -3.67 14.61
CA TYR A 143 7.76 -4.12 14.69
C TYR A 143 6.86 -3.33 13.76
N LEU A 144 6.86 -2.00 13.83
CA LEU A 144 6.11 -1.11 12.94
C LEU A 144 6.41 -1.40 11.46
N ALA A 145 7.69 -1.56 11.13
CA ALA A 145 8.15 -1.88 9.78
C ALA A 145 7.73 -3.27 9.31
N ASN A 146 7.26 -4.14 10.20
CA ASN A 146 6.78 -5.51 9.94
C ASN A 146 5.27 -5.74 10.18
N SER A 147 4.57 -4.85 10.88
CA SER A 147 3.14 -5.01 11.20
C SER A 147 2.22 -3.96 10.58
N VAL A 148 2.77 -2.84 10.09
CA VAL A 148 1.96 -1.74 9.52
C VAL A 148 2.34 -1.49 8.05
N GLU A 149 1.35 -1.40 7.16
CA GLU A 149 1.56 -0.96 5.78
C GLU A 149 2.12 0.46 5.74
N ALA A 150 3.06 0.70 4.83
CA ALA A 150 3.82 1.94 4.76
C ALA A 150 2.95 3.22 4.73
N MET A 151 1.81 3.15 4.04
CA MET A 151 0.88 4.28 3.90
C MET A 151 0.22 4.74 5.21
N PHE A 152 0.15 3.88 6.24
CA PHE A 152 -0.47 4.21 7.53
C PHE A 152 0.56 4.58 8.60
N LEU A 153 1.85 4.37 8.36
CA LEU A 153 2.91 4.62 9.34
C LEU A 153 2.85 6.01 9.94
N LYS A 154 2.62 7.03 9.12
CA LYS A 154 2.55 8.41 9.59
C LYS A 154 1.43 8.60 10.63
N THR A 155 0.24 8.12 10.31
CA THR A 155 -0.95 8.22 11.19
C THR A 155 -0.75 7.43 12.48
N GLU A 156 -0.17 6.23 12.40
CA GLU A 156 0.12 5.43 13.59
C GLU A 156 1.18 6.10 14.49
N LEU A 157 2.20 6.73 13.90
CA LEU A 157 3.19 7.49 14.65
C LEU A 157 2.63 8.79 15.25
N GLU A 158 1.74 9.49 14.56
CA GLU A 158 1.03 10.65 15.10
C GLU A 158 0.18 10.25 16.32
N LYS A 159 -0.49 9.10 16.28
CA LYS A 159 -1.21 8.53 17.42
C LYS A 159 -0.27 8.22 18.60
N LEU A 160 0.86 7.58 18.33
CA LEU A 160 1.86 7.29 19.37
C LEU A 160 2.45 8.58 19.96
N ALA A 161 2.70 9.60 19.14
CA ALA A 161 3.23 10.88 19.59
C ALA A 161 2.27 11.63 20.54
N ASN A 162 0.96 11.47 20.34
CA ASN A 162 -0.04 12.00 21.26
C ASN A 162 -0.06 11.26 22.61
N TYR A 163 0.45 10.03 22.65
CA TYR A 163 0.51 9.22 23.87
C TYR A 163 1.78 9.51 24.69
N SER A 164 2.96 9.50 24.05
CA SER A 164 4.24 9.67 24.74
C SER A 164 5.33 10.19 23.80
N SER A 165 6.31 10.90 24.35
CA SER A 165 7.53 11.29 23.64
C SER A 165 8.57 10.17 23.56
N LYS A 166 8.41 9.10 24.35
CA LYS A 166 9.26 7.90 24.34
C LYS A 166 8.38 6.68 24.11
N ILE A 167 8.59 6.00 22.98
CA ILE A 167 7.78 4.90 22.50
C ILE A 167 8.58 3.60 22.56
N SER A 168 8.09 2.66 23.36
CA SER A 168 8.60 1.30 23.49
C SER A 168 7.86 0.30 22.58
N LEU A 169 8.34 -0.95 22.55
CA LEU A 169 7.66 -2.03 21.84
C LEU A 169 6.27 -2.32 22.43
N ASP A 170 6.12 -2.21 23.76
CA ASP A 170 4.83 -2.46 24.43
C ASP A 170 3.78 -1.42 24.03
N ASP A 171 4.19 -0.14 23.98
CA ASP A 171 3.34 0.96 23.53
C ASP A 171 2.84 0.72 22.10
N VAL A 172 3.74 0.30 21.20
CA VAL A 172 3.39 -0.05 19.83
C VAL A 172 2.39 -1.21 19.80
N LYS A 173 2.67 -2.33 20.47
CA LYS A 173 1.79 -3.50 20.46
C LYS A 173 0.40 -3.20 21.02
N LYS A 174 0.30 -2.29 21.98
CA LYS A 174 -0.95 -1.92 22.62
C LYS A 174 -1.78 -0.92 21.82
N LEU A 175 -1.13 0.04 21.17
CA LEU A 175 -1.81 1.20 20.59
C LEU A 175 -1.86 1.17 19.08
N VAL A 176 -0.92 0.50 18.42
CA VAL A 176 -0.83 0.47 16.96
C VAL A 176 -1.72 -0.61 16.39
N PHE A 177 -2.46 -0.21 15.37
CA PHE A 177 -3.28 -1.13 14.63
C PHE A 177 -2.41 -1.90 13.64
N GLU A 178 -2.38 -3.22 13.74
CA GLU A 178 -1.66 -4.06 12.78
C GLU A 178 -2.41 -4.08 11.46
N TYR A 179 -1.78 -3.55 10.41
CA TYR A 179 -2.37 -3.47 9.09
C TYR A 179 -1.40 -4.03 8.07
N ARG A 180 -1.34 -5.36 7.99
CA ARG A 180 -0.59 -6.08 6.97
C ARG A 180 -1.30 -7.39 6.67
N GLU A 181 -1.51 -7.75 5.41
CA GLU A 181 -2.26 -8.97 5.04
C GLU A 181 -1.71 -10.25 5.69
N GLU A 182 -0.41 -10.30 5.98
CA GLU A 182 0.25 -11.41 6.69
C GLU A 182 -0.25 -11.57 8.13
N SER A 183 -0.91 -10.56 8.72
CA SER A 183 -1.44 -10.63 10.09
C SER A 183 -2.51 -11.71 10.24
N PHE A 184 -3.31 -11.99 9.20
CA PHE A 184 -4.37 -12.99 9.28
C PHE A 184 -3.92 -14.40 8.85
N GLU A 185 -2.64 -14.60 8.49
CA GLU A 185 -2.17 -15.89 7.95
C GLU A 185 -2.40 -17.03 8.95
N GLU A 186 -2.13 -16.80 10.25
CA GLU A 186 -2.37 -17.80 11.30
C GLU A 186 -3.88 -18.12 11.44
N LEU A 187 -4.74 -17.11 11.44
CA LEU A 187 -6.19 -17.28 11.49
C LEU A 187 -6.69 -18.12 10.30
N PHE A 188 -6.24 -17.81 9.09
CA PHE A 188 -6.64 -18.54 7.89
C PHE A 188 -6.13 -19.97 7.89
N MET A 189 -4.92 -20.19 8.40
CA MET A 189 -4.37 -21.53 8.60
C MET A 189 -5.21 -22.35 9.58
N LEU A 190 -5.68 -21.76 10.67
CA LEU A 190 -6.56 -22.46 11.62
C LEU A 190 -7.89 -22.83 10.96
N ILE A 191 -8.53 -21.87 10.28
CA ILE A 191 -9.79 -22.06 9.55
C ILE A 191 -9.67 -23.19 8.53
N LEU A 192 -8.68 -23.10 7.62
CA LEU A 192 -8.53 -24.05 6.50
C LEU A 192 -8.01 -25.43 6.94
N ASN A 193 -7.52 -25.55 8.19
CA ASN A 193 -7.19 -26.83 8.80
C ASN A 193 -8.30 -27.39 9.71
N GLY A 194 -9.47 -26.76 9.75
CA GLY A 194 -10.57 -27.19 10.62
C GLY A 194 -10.23 -27.12 12.11
N LYS A 195 -9.23 -26.32 12.48
CA LYS A 195 -8.80 -26.14 13.88
C LYS A 195 -9.69 -25.11 14.57
N GLU A 196 -9.64 -25.09 15.90
CA GLU A 196 -10.33 -24.07 16.67
C GLU A 196 -9.69 -22.70 16.42
N PHE A 197 -10.50 -21.71 16.06
CA PHE A 197 -10.01 -20.39 15.64
C PHE A 197 -10.73 -19.21 16.31
N TYR A 198 -11.73 -19.44 17.17
CA TYR A 198 -12.53 -18.35 17.77
C TYR A 198 -11.72 -17.45 18.70
N GLU A 199 -10.78 -17.98 19.48
CA GLU A 199 -9.89 -17.17 20.32
C GLU A 199 -9.02 -16.22 19.46
N ASN A 200 -8.40 -16.77 18.41
CA ASN A 200 -7.64 -16.00 17.44
C ASN A 200 -8.52 -14.95 16.74
N LEU A 201 -9.72 -15.35 16.31
CA LEU A 201 -10.67 -14.47 15.68
C LEU A 201 -11.04 -13.30 16.59
N ASN A 202 -11.33 -13.55 17.87
CA ASN A 202 -11.67 -12.50 18.83
C ASN A 202 -10.51 -11.51 19.01
N TYR A 203 -9.28 -12.01 19.13
CA TYR A 203 -8.09 -11.15 19.18
C TYR A 203 -7.98 -10.24 17.93
N PHE A 204 -8.25 -10.79 16.74
CA PHE A 204 -8.29 -9.99 15.52
C PHE A 204 -9.46 -9.00 15.50
N LEU A 205 -10.64 -9.36 16.00
CA LEU A 205 -11.81 -8.47 16.03
C LEU A 205 -11.65 -7.31 17.02
N GLU A 206 -10.90 -7.50 18.10
CA GLU A 206 -10.56 -6.43 19.05
C GLU A 206 -9.63 -5.39 18.43
N THR A 207 -8.74 -5.85 17.54
CA THR A 207 -7.69 -5.04 16.94
C THR A 207 -7.98 -4.65 15.50
N ASN A 208 -9.00 -5.20 14.84
CA ASN A 208 -9.28 -5.01 13.42
C ASN A 208 -10.77 -4.85 13.03
N ASP A 209 -11.05 -4.03 12.00
CA ASP A 209 -12.40 -4.01 11.37
C ASP A 209 -12.66 -5.34 10.66
N PHE A 210 -13.71 -6.06 11.09
CA PHE A 210 -14.14 -7.35 10.55
C PHE A 210 -14.31 -7.35 9.02
N LYS A 211 -14.61 -6.19 8.41
CA LYS A 211 -14.74 -6.03 6.95
C LYS A 211 -13.45 -6.34 6.19
N ARG A 212 -12.31 -6.40 6.88
CA ARG A 212 -10.99 -6.68 6.30
C ARG A 212 -10.70 -8.17 6.19
N ILE A 213 -11.27 -8.98 7.09
CA ILE A 213 -10.98 -10.41 7.21
C ILE A 213 -11.45 -11.17 5.97
N ILE A 214 -12.68 -10.90 5.48
CA ILE A 214 -13.24 -11.61 4.32
C ILE A 214 -12.46 -11.32 3.02
N PRO A 215 -12.18 -10.05 2.64
CA PRO A 215 -11.36 -9.76 1.47
C PRO A 215 -9.95 -10.38 1.55
N ALA A 216 -9.33 -10.33 2.73
CA ALA A 216 -8.02 -10.95 2.95
C ALA A 216 -8.07 -12.48 2.79
N LEU A 217 -9.11 -13.14 3.32
CA LEU A 217 -9.33 -14.57 3.16
C LEU A 217 -9.57 -14.95 1.69
N ILE A 218 -10.36 -14.17 0.96
CA ILE A 218 -10.60 -14.37 -0.48
C ILE A 218 -9.29 -14.30 -1.25
N LYS A 219 -8.43 -13.31 -0.96
CA LYS A 219 -7.11 -13.22 -1.57
C LYS A 219 -6.25 -14.44 -1.24
N TYR A 220 -6.20 -14.83 0.02
CA TYR A 220 -5.44 -16.00 0.49
C TYR A 220 -5.87 -17.29 -0.23
N ILE A 221 -7.17 -17.52 -0.39
CA ILE A 221 -7.71 -18.69 -1.10
C ILE A 221 -7.41 -18.63 -2.60
N LYS A 222 -7.47 -17.44 -3.22
CA LYS A 222 -7.07 -17.26 -4.63
C LYS A 222 -5.60 -17.61 -4.85
N ASP A 223 -4.72 -17.19 -3.95
CA ASP A 223 -3.30 -17.53 -4.00
C ASP A 223 -3.09 -19.04 -3.84
N LEU A 224 -3.75 -19.66 -2.85
CA LEU A 224 -3.73 -21.12 -2.69
C LEU A 224 -4.24 -21.85 -3.93
N TYR A 225 -5.28 -21.35 -4.58
CA TYR A 225 -5.79 -21.95 -5.82
C TYR A 225 -4.78 -21.82 -6.96
N MET A 226 -4.12 -20.66 -7.11
CA MET A 226 -3.02 -20.51 -8.07
C MET A 226 -1.88 -21.50 -7.79
N TYR A 227 -1.54 -21.71 -6.52
CA TYR A 227 -0.55 -22.70 -6.11
C TYR A 227 -1.00 -24.11 -6.48
N ASN A 228 -2.26 -24.48 -6.21
CA ASN A 228 -2.83 -25.78 -6.59
C ASN A 228 -2.72 -26.03 -8.11
N LEU A 229 -3.11 -25.04 -8.92
CA LEU A 229 -3.04 -25.12 -10.38
C LEU A 229 -1.60 -25.27 -10.88
N TYR A 230 -0.68 -24.50 -10.32
CA TYR A 230 0.74 -24.59 -10.66
C TYR A 230 1.32 -25.95 -10.31
N ILE A 231 1.06 -26.46 -9.09
CA ILE A 231 1.53 -27.78 -8.62
C ILE A 231 0.96 -28.88 -9.52
N LYS A 232 -0.34 -28.85 -9.84
CA LYS A 232 -0.98 -29.80 -10.76
C LYS A 232 -0.36 -29.79 -12.15
N LYS A 233 -0.05 -28.60 -12.68
CA LYS A 233 0.51 -28.45 -14.04
C LYS A 233 1.96 -28.91 -14.13
N THR A 234 2.76 -28.68 -13.08
CA THR A 234 4.22 -28.85 -13.14
C THR A 234 4.73 -30.06 -12.38
N GLY A 235 3.97 -30.60 -11.41
CA GLY A 235 4.45 -31.58 -10.45
C GLY A 235 5.49 -31.02 -9.46
N ALA A 236 5.67 -29.70 -9.40
CA ALA A 236 6.68 -29.09 -8.55
C ALA A 236 6.29 -29.16 -7.07
N SER A 237 7.26 -29.50 -6.22
CA SER A 237 7.14 -29.44 -4.76
C SER A 237 7.49 -28.07 -4.18
N THR A 238 7.86 -27.10 -5.03
CA THR A 238 8.24 -25.74 -4.64
C THR A 238 7.49 -24.72 -5.47
N LEU A 239 7.17 -23.58 -4.86
CA LEU A 239 6.49 -22.46 -5.54
C LEU A 239 7.47 -21.50 -6.24
N GLU A 240 8.76 -21.80 -6.25
CA GLU A 240 9.81 -20.91 -6.79
C GLU A 240 9.59 -20.57 -8.27
N GLY A 241 9.23 -21.56 -9.08
CA GLY A 241 8.96 -21.35 -10.52
C GLY A 241 7.71 -20.49 -10.79
N LEU A 242 6.77 -20.42 -9.84
CA LEU A 242 5.60 -19.56 -9.93
C LEU A 242 5.88 -18.14 -9.42
N LEU A 243 6.56 -18.05 -8.28
CA LEU A 243 6.79 -16.79 -7.56
C LEU A 243 8.00 -16.02 -8.09
N GLY A 244 8.93 -16.69 -8.77
CA GLY A 244 10.19 -16.12 -9.23
C GLY A 244 11.24 -15.94 -8.14
N TYR A 245 10.98 -16.43 -6.93
CA TYR A 245 11.92 -16.45 -5.80
C TYR A 245 11.61 -17.61 -4.85
N ARG A 246 12.61 -17.98 -4.05
CA ARG A 246 12.50 -19.10 -3.09
C ARG A 246 11.90 -18.63 -1.77
N LEU A 247 10.80 -19.26 -1.36
CA LEU A 247 10.22 -19.08 -0.02
C LEU A 247 11.05 -19.81 1.06
N PRO A 248 10.99 -19.37 2.34
CA PRO A 248 11.47 -20.17 3.46
C PRO A 248 10.85 -21.58 3.45
N ILE A 249 11.66 -22.60 3.76
CA ILE A 249 11.26 -24.02 3.59
C ILE A 249 9.97 -24.34 4.32
N HIS A 250 9.82 -23.86 5.56
CA HIS A 250 8.63 -24.10 6.37
C HIS A 250 7.37 -23.48 5.73
N ILE A 251 7.46 -22.24 5.24
CA ILE A 251 6.37 -21.54 4.54
C ILE A 251 6.03 -22.22 3.21
N ASN A 252 7.04 -22.61 2.43
CA ASN A 252 6.83 -23.33 1.18
C ASN A 252 6.04 -24.62 1.41
N ASN A 253 6.51 -25.44 2.36
CA ASN A 253 5.87 -26.73 2.66
C ASN A 253 4.45 -26.53 3.17
N GLN A 254 4.24 -25.54 4.05
CA GLN A 254 2.92 -25.18 4.56
C GLN A 254 1.96 -24.79 3.43
N ARG A 255 2.37 -23.87 2.53
CA ARG A 255 1.55 -23.41 1.41
C ARG A 255 1.26 -24.51 0.40
N VAL A 256 2.26 -25.33 0.07
CA VAL A 256 2.11 -26.47 -0.83
C VAL A 256 1.14 -27.49 -0.24
N ASN A 257 1.32 -27.88 1.02
CA ASN A 257 0.45 -28.85 1.71
C ASN A 257 -0.99 -28.36 1.78
N LEU A 258 -1.19 -27.09 2.09
CA LEU A 258 -2.53 -26.52 2.15
C LEU A 258 -3.16 -26.39 0.75
N ALA A 259 -2.37 -26.02 -0.26
CA ALA A 259 -2.86 -25.90 -1.62
C ALA A 259 -3.34 -27.24 -2.20
N ILE A 260 -2.63 -28.34 -1.92
CA ILE A 260 -3.00 -29.68 -2.42
C ILE A 260 -4.12 -30.35 -1.61
N LYS A 261 -4.40 -29.87 -0.40
CA LYS A 261 -5.46 -30.40 0.47
C LYS A 261 -6.84 -30.26 -0.18
N PHE A 262 -7.08 -29.13 -0.85
CA PHE A 262 -8.36 -28.80 -1.46
C PHE A 262 -8.45 -29.27 -2.92
N LYS A 263 -9.63 -29.76 -3.30
CA LYS A 263 -9.99 -30.06 -4.69
C LYS A 263 -10.49 -28.79 -5.38
N GLU A 264 -10.51 -28.82 -6.71
CA GLU A 264 -11.05 -27.70 -7.52
C GLU A 264 -12.48 -27.33 -7.16
N LYS A 265 -13.31 -28.35 -6.84
CA LYS A 265 -14.68 -28.14 -6.37
C LYS A 265 -14.71 -27.36 -5.06
N ASP A 266 -13.82 -27.68 -4.12
CA ASP A 266 -13.77 -27.04 -2.80
C ASP A 266 -13.36 -25.57 -2.94
N TYR A 267 -12.36 -25.28 -3.80
CA TYR A 267 -11.99 -23.91 -4.15
C TYR A 267 -13.14 -23.13 -4.78
N TYR A 268 -13.85 -23.74 -5.72
CA TYR A 268 -14.98 -23.12 -6.39
C TYR A 268 -16.09 -22.78 -5.38
N GLU A 269 -16.52 -23.75 -4.57
CA GLU A 269 -17.57 -23.56 -3.57
C GLU A 269 -17.21 -22.47 -2.56
N LEU A 270 -15.99 -22.52 -2.03
CA LEU A 270 -15.51 -21.57 -1.04
C LEU A 270 -15.37 -20.16 -1.63
N LEU A 271 -14.73 -20.00 -2.79
CA LEU A 271 -14.58 -18.68 -3.43
C LEU A 271 -15.93 -18.11 -3.87
N ASN A 272 -16.81 -18.93 -4.45
CA ASN A 272 -18.14 -18.47 -4.85
C ASN A 272 -18.95 -17.99 -3.65
N PHE A 273 -18.96 -18.74 -2.55
CA PHE A 273 -19.62 -18.32 -1.31
C PHE A 273 -19.04 -17.01 -0.78
N LEU A 274 -17.72 -16.93 -0.62
CA LEU A 274 -17.06 -15.76 -0.05
C LEU A 274 -17.20 -14.50 -0.91
N LEU A 275 -17.09 -14.62 -2.24
CA LEU A 275 -17.24 -13.48 -3.16
C LEU A 275 -18.67 -12.94 -3.15
N ASN A 276 -19.68 -13.83 -3.09
CA ASN A 276 -21.07 -13.40 -2.98
C ASN A 276 -21.33 -12.66 -1.66
N LYS A 277 -20.76 -13.14 -0.55
CA LYS A 277 -20.87 -12.50 0.76
C LYS A 277 -20.10 -11.18 0.82
N GLU A 278 -18.93 -11.08 0.19
CA GLU A 278 -18.20 -9.82 0.06
C GLU A 278 -19.02 -8.79 -0.73
N LEU A 279 -19.64 -9.20 -1.83
CA LEU A 279 -20.51 -8.33 -2.62
C LEU A 279 -21.71 -7.85 -1.78
N GLU A 280 -22.36 -8.76 -1.05
CA GLU A 280 -23.45 -8.43 -0.12
C GLU A 280 -23.03 -7.37 0.91
N MET A 281 -21.84 -7.52 1.52
CA MET A 281 -21.30 -6.54 2.46
C MET A 281 -20.96 -5.17 1.84
N ARG A 282 -20.61 -5.15 0.55
CA ARG A 282 -20.31 -3.91 -0.18
C ARG A 282 -21.59 -3.19 -0.61
N SER A 283 -22.63 -3.95 -0.97
CA SER A 283 -23.89 -3.42 -1.48
C SER A 283 -24.92 -3.08 -0.38
N SER A 284 -24.85 -3.69 0.80
CA SER A 284 -25.77 -3.38 1.89
C SER A 284 -25.27 -2.19 2.74
N GLU A 285 -26.18 -1.29 3.14
CA GLU A 285 -25.88 -0.24 4.14
C GLU A 285 -26.13 -0.72 5.58
N ARG A 286 -26.93 -1.78 5.76
CA ARG A 286 -27.30 -2.35 7.07
C ARG A 286 -26.96 -3.85 7.09
N ASN A 287 -26.61 -4.38 8.27
CA ASN A 287 -26.38 -5.82 8.56
C ASN A 287 -25.03 -6.44 8.12
N LYS A 288 -23.98 -5.66 7.85
CA LYS A 288 -22.66 -6.19 7.46
C LYS A 288 -22.07 -7.18 8.47
N GLU A 289 -22.31 -6.93 9.75
CA GLU A 289 -21.84 -7.80 10.84
C GLU A 289 -22.57 -9.15 10.85
N ALA A 290 -23.87 -9.18 10.55
CA ALA A 290 -24.61 -10.44 10.43
C ALA A 290 -24.08 -11.28 9.26
N VAL A 291 -23.80 -10.64 8.10
CA VAL A 291 -23.20 -11.30 6.94
C VAL A 291 -21.81 -11.85 7.29
N PHE A 292 -21.02 -11.11 8.06
CA PHE A 292 -19.73 -11.57 8.55
C PHE A 292 -19.87 -12.83 9.41
N TRP A 293 -20.76 -12.85 10.40
CA TRP A 293 -20.97 -14.02 11.26
C TRP A 293 -21.54 -15.24 10.52
N GLU A 294 -22.33 -15.02 9.47
CA GLU A 294 -22.77 -16.08 8.56
C GLU A 294 -21.56 -16.73 7.86
N VAL A 295 -20.61 -15.91 7.37
CA VAL A 295 -19.37 -16.41 6.79
C VAL A 295 -18.55 -17.20 7.81
N ILE A 296 -18.40 -16.69 9.03
CA ILE A 296 -17.66 -17.40 10.10
C ILE A 296 -18.32 -18.75 10.42
N SER A 297 -19.65 -18.79 10.48
CA SER A 297 -20.41 -20.02 10.72
C SER A 297 -20.23 -21.03 9.60
N TYR A 298 -20.29 -20.58 8.33
CA TYR A 298 -20.01 -21.41 7.16
C TYR A 298 -18.59 -21.98 7.21
N LEU A 299 -17.60 -21.15 7.54
CA LEU A 299 -16.21 -21.57 7.66
C LEU A 299 -16.00 -22.59 8.80
N LYS A 300 -16.82 -22.58 9.84
CA LYS A 300 -16.73 -23.60 10.91
C LYS A 300 -17.20 -24.98 10.45
N ILE A 301 -18.15 -25.03 9.52
CA ILE A 301 -18.85 -26.27 9.12
C ILE A 301 -18.47 -26.79 7.73
N PHE A 302 -17.65 -26.05 6.99
CA PHE A 302 -17.30 -26.43 5.62
C PHE A 302 -16.53 -27.76 5.62
N SER A 303 -17.11 -28.74 4.93
CA SER A 303 -16.81 -30.16 5.07
C SER A 303 -15.47 -30.61 4.50
N SER A 304 -14.77 -29.73 3.78
CA SER A 304 -13.46 -30.03 3.19
C SER A 304 -12.29 -29.56 4.07
N PHE A 305 -12.59 -29.06 5.27
CA PHE A 305 -11.58 -28.67 6.26
C PHE A 305 -11.08 -29.84 7.10
#